data_AF-A0A9Q1ANA9-F1
#
_entry.id   AF-A0A9Q1ANA9-F1
#
_cell.length_a   1.000
_cell.length_b   1.000
_cell.length_c   1.000
_cell.angle_alpha   90.00
_cell.angle_beta   90.00
_cell.angle_gamma   90.00
#
_symmetry.space_group_name_H-M   'P 1'
#
loop_
_entity.id
_entity.type
_entity.pdbx_description
1 polymer ?
#
loop_
_entity_poly.entity_id
_entity_poly.type
_entity_poly.pdbx_seq_one_letter_code
_entity_poly.pdbx_strand_id
1 'polypeptide(L)'
;MLPTTSKGRTSSSSTSRVNSPTFPQYLRRIIKWQQMDIEYTFWQMLYLCTSPKVVYQHTKFHKQTKNQWARDDPAFVVISSLLLAVATLAYCAAYDHSAGHAVFVVISVVLFHFLITGAGLATCCWLLTNAYLREEAPNSHVVEQRVEWLYAFDVHCNSFFPMFVMLYVFHYFLSPVLVAHGFIPVLLSNLLFMVAASYYHYLNFLGYYVLPFLERTAFFLYPIGFVIVLSPILILSGFNPSRYFMNVYFSQRAVSHCKWKSNRLKSDVNSVFSMVFYLKT
;
A
#
# COMPACT_ATOMS: atom_id res chain seq x y z
N MET A 1 -0.82 67.33 -15.85
CA MET A 1 -0.29 66.83 -17.14
C MET A 1 0.36 65.47 -16.89
N LEU A 2 -0.16 64.40 -17.49
CA LEU A 2 0.50 63.10 -17.56
C LEU A 2 1.69 63.17 -18.52
N PRO A 3 2.67 62.26 -18.38
CA PRO A 3 3.34 61.67 -19.52
C PRO A 3 2.96 60.19 -19.64
N THR A 4 2.20 59.89 -20.69
CA THR A 4 2.03 58.57 -21.28
C THR A 4 3.32 58.16 -21.99
N THR A 5 3.91 57.02 -21.64
CA THR A 5 4.86 56.34 -22.52
C THR A 5 4.49 54.87 -22.66
N SER A 6 3.74 54.60 -23.72
CA SER A 6 3.56 53.28 -24.31
C SER A 6 4.86 52.85 -25.00
N LYS A 7 5.47 51.75 -24.55
CA LYS A 7 6.29 50.90 -25.41
C LYS A 7 5.69 49.50 -25.38
N GLY A 8 5.02 49.16 -26.48
CA GLY A 8 4.50 47.81 -26.72
C GLY A 8 5.62 46.79 -26.58
N ARG A 9 5.47 45.93 -25.58
CA ARG A 9 6.25 44.70 -25.47
C ARG A 9 5.45 43.63 -26.18
N THR A 10 6.02 43.16 -27.28
CA THR A 10 5.70 41.91 -27.98
C THR A 10 5.18 40.85 -27.01
N SER A 11 3.97 40.37 -27.25
CA SER A 11 3.40 39.19 -26.65
C SER A 11 4.22 37.96 -27.05
N SER A 12 5.31 37.72 -26.32
CA SER A 12 5.91 36.40 -26.23
C SER A 12 4.91 35.53 -25.47
N SER A 13 4.22 34.68 -26.22
CA SER A 13 3.49 33.53 -25.68
C SER A 13 4.35 32.89 -24.61
N SER A 14 3.98 33.08 -23.35
CA SER A 14 4.53 32.34 -22.23
C SER A 14 4.06 30.90 -22.40
N THR A 15 4.78 30.15 -23.25
CA THR A 15 4.78 28.71 -23.20
C THR A 15 5.11 28.38 -21.76
N SER A 16 4.08 28.00 -21.01
CA SER A 16 4.18 27.47 -19.67
C SER A 16 5.21 26.34 -19.73
N ARG A 17 6.47 26.67 -19.41
CA ARG A 17 7.52 25.69 -19.19
C ARG A 17 7.03 24.87 -18.00
N VAL A 18 6.40 23.74 -18.29
CA VAL A 18 6.16 22.65 -17.34
C VAL A 18 7.54 22.11 -17.00
N ASN A 19 8.25 22.85 -16.16
CA ASN A 19 9.54 22.48 -15.65
C ASN A 19 9.28 21.74 -14.34
N SER A 20 8.88 20.47 -14.46
CA SER A 20 8.87 19.55 -13.32
C SER A 20 10.05 18.59 -13.45
N PRO A 21 11.27 18.96 -13.00
CA PRO A 21 12.40 18.07 -12.96
C PRO A 21 12.44 17.27 -11.64
N THR A 22 11.29 16.86 -11.10
CA THR A 22 11.23 16.22 -9.77
C THR A 22 11.53 14.71 -9.85
N PHE A 23 11.02 14.01 -10.86
CA PHE A 23 11.20 12.56 -10.98
C PHE A 23 12.64 12.12 -11.27
N PRO A 24 13.41 12.75 -12.18
CA PRO A 24 14.81 12.38 -12.41
C PRO A 24 15.70 12.63 -11.19
N GLN A 25 15.39 13.68 -10.41
CA GLN A 25 16.09 13.97 -9.16
C GLN A 25 15.75 12.94 -8.07
N TYR A 26 14.49 12.52 -7.99
CA TYR A 26 14.04 11.44 -7.08
C TYR A 26 14.78 10.13 -7.38
N LEU A 27 14.86 9.72 -8.65
CA LEU A 27 15.60 8.52 -9.06
C LEU A 27 17.10 8.62 -8.76
N ARG A 28 17.71 9.80 -8.97
CA ARG A 28 19.13 10.02 -8.63
C ARG A 28 19.41 9.84 -7.14
N ARG A 29 18.44 10.15 -6.27
CA ARG A 29 18.57 10.00 -4.81
C ARG A 29 18.46 8.54 -4.36
N ILE A 30 17.80 7.66 -5.12
CA ILE A 30 17.72 6.21 -4.79
C ILE A 30 19.12 5.58 -4.70
N ILE A 31 20.06 6.07 -5.51
CA ILE A 31 21.43 5.54 -5.57
C ILE A 31 22.27 6.02 -4.37
N LYS A 32 21.88 7.10 -3.68
CA LYS A 32 22.64 7.70 -2.59
C LYS A 32 22.10 7.28 -1.21
N TRP A 33 22.41 6.05 -0.81
CA TRP A 33 21.97 5.45 0.45
C TRP A 33 22.27 6.28 1.72
N GLN A 34 23.41 6.96 1.78
CA GLN A 34 23.78 7.80 2.95
C GLN A 34 22.90 9.04 3.13
N GLN A 35 22.17 9.46 2.09
CA GLN A 35 21.33 10.66 2.14
C GLN A 35 19.86 10.32 2.45
N MET A 36 19.56 9.06 2.77
CA MET A 36 18.20 8.58 3.03
C MET A 36 17.90 8.60 4.53
N ASP A 37 16.80 9.23 4.92
CA ASP A 37 16.34 9.32 6.31
C ASP A 37 15.66 8.00 6.74
N ILE A 38 16.48 6.96 6.94
CA ILE A 38 16.03 5.60 7.26
C ILE A 38 15.25 5.55 8.58
N GLU A 39 15.74 6.22 9.62
CA GLU A 39 15.12 6.22 10.95
C GLU A 39 13.72 6.87 10.92
N TYR A 40 13.61 8.04 10.30
CA TYR A 40 12.33 8.72 10.11
C TYR A 40 11.35 7.83 9.35
N THR A 41 11.83 7.13 8.32
CA THR A 41 11.01 6.23 7.52
C THR A 41 10.47 5.06 8.35
N PHE A 42 11.28 4.44 9.20
CA PHE A 42 10.82 3.35 10.08
C PHE A 42 9.77 3.83 11.08
N TRP A 43 9.96 5.00 11.68
CA TRP A 43 8.95 5.62 12.54
C TRP A 43 7.66 5.88 11.78
N GLN A 44 7.76 6.41 10.56
CA GLN A 44 6.60 6.63 9.71
C GLN A 44 5.85 5.33 9.40
N MET A 45 6.57 4.27 9.04
CA MET A 45 6.01 2.94 8.80
C MET A 45 5.29 2.38 10.04
N LEU A 46 5.89 2.51 11.23
CA LEU A 46 5.27 2.08 12.49
C LEU A 46 4.02 2.89 12.82
N TYR A 47 4.05 4.21 12.63
CA TYR A 47 2.88 5.06 12.82
C TYR A 47 1.79 4.81 11.79
N LEU A 48 2.12 4.42 10.55
CA LEU A 48 1.11 4.01 9.57
C LEU A 48 0.31 2.78 10.02
N CYS A 49 0.94 1.86 10.75
CA CYS A 49 0.26 0.69 11.29
C CYS A 49 -0.53 0.98 12.58
N THR A 50 -0.07 1.91 13.41
CA THR A 50 -0.63 2.16 14.75
C THR A 50 -1.52 3.40 14.82
N SER A 51 -1.02 4.53 14.32
CA SER A 51 -1.63 5.86 14.44
C SER A 51 -1.40 6.69 13.16
N PRO A 52 -2.06 6.36 12.03
CA PRO A 52 -1.75 6.96 10.74
C PRO A 52 -2.04 8.47 10.67
N LYS A 53 -2.92 8.98 11.54
CA LYS A 53 -3.22 10.41 11.67
C LYS A 53 -1.96 11.24 11.96
N VAL A 54 -1.02 10.69 12.71
CA VAL A 54 0.24 11.38 13.08
C VAL A 54 1.11 11.60 11.84
N VAL A 55 1.26 10.57 10.98
CA VAL A 55 2.03 10.65 9.73
C VAL A 55 1.50 11.78 8.84
N TYR A 56 0.19 11.86 8.72
CA TYR A 56 -0.46 12.87 7.89
C TYR A 56 -0.46 14.28 8.51
N GLN A 57 -0.31 14.41 9.83
CA GLN A 57 0.00 15.69 10.47
C GLN A 57 1.42 16.16 10.09
N HIS A 58 2.40 15.26 10.03
CA HIS A 58 3.74 15.59 9.54
C HIS A 58 3.73 16.06 8.08
N THR A 59 2.89 15.46 7.21
CA THR A 59 2.68 15.95 5.84
C THR A 59 2.20 17.41 5.81
N LYS A 60 1.25 17.79 6.69
CA LYS A 60 0.79 19.19 6.81
C LYS A 60 1.92 20.13 7.22
N PHE A 61 2.73 19.72 8.20
CA PHE A 61 3.90 20.51 8.63
C PHE A 61 4.97 20.63 7.54
N HIS A 62 5.21 19.56 6.77
CA HIS A 62 6.12 19.59 5.63
C HIS A 62 5.66 20.60 4.58
N LYS A 63 4.36 20.66 4.31
CA LYS A 63 3.79 21.66 3.39
C LYS A 63 4.04 23.08 3.88
N GLN A 64 3.93 23.36 5.18
CA GLN A 64 4.17 24.69 5.74
C GLN A 64 5.64 25.13 5.60
N THR A 65 6.58 24.19 5.71
CA THR A 65 8.02 24.48 5.73
C THR A 65 8.66 24.46 4.34
N LYS A 66 8.23 23.56 3.44
CA LYS A 66 8.81 23.40 2.09
C LYS A 66 7.87 23.78 0.95
N ASN A 67 6.63 24.14 1.26
CA ASN A 67 5.60 24.51 0.27
C ASN A 67 5.35 23.45 -0.83
N GLN A 68 5.60 22.18 -0.56
CA GLN A 68 5.30 21.06 -1.46
C GLN A 68 4.62 19.93 -0.69
N TRP A 69 3.83 19.10 -1.39
CA TRP A 69 3.12 17.99 -0.77
C TRP A 69 3.87 16.67 -0.89
N ALA A 70 4.55 16.43 -2.01
CA ALA A 70 5.32 15.21 -2.22
C ALA A 70 6.55 15.15 -1.31
N ARG A 71 6.89 13.92 -0.92
CA ARG A 71 8.14 13.61 -0.23
C ARG A 71 9.28 13.50 -1.25
N ASP A 72 10.43 14.11 -0.94
CA ASP A 72 11.59 14.08 -1.84
C ASP A 72 12.61 12.96 -1.55
N ASP A 73 12.45 12.23 -0.45
CA ASP A 73 13.29 11.09 -0.09
C ASP A 73 12.69 9.76 -0.59
N PRO A 74 13.51 8.91 -1.24
CA PRO A 74 13.06 7.62 -1.73
C PRO A 74 13.08 6.51 -0.66
N ALA A 75 13.40 6.85 0.59
CA ALA A 75 13.62 5.90 1.68
C ALA A 75 12.44 4.95 1.89
N PHE A 76 11.23 5.47 1.88
CA PHE A 76 10.01 4.68 2.08
C PHE A 76 9.84 3.57 1.04
N VAL A 77 9.99 3.90 -0.25
CA VAL A 77 9.82 2.95 -1.36
C VAL A 77 10.89 1.88 -1.31
N VAL A 78 12.14 2.29 -1.08
CA VAL A 78 13.28 1.37 -1.03
C VAL A 78 13.16 0.39 0.13
N ILE A 79 12.87 0.87 1.34
CA ILE A 79 12.69 0.00 2.52
C ILE A 79 11.48 -0.92 2.32
N SER A 80 10.36 -0.41 1.79
CA SER A 80 9.18 -1.23 1.48
C SER A 80 9.51 -2.34 0.47
N SER A 81 10.27 -2.02 -0.58
CA SER A 81 10.69 -3.00 -1.60
C SER A 81 11.60 -4.09 -1.01
N LEU A 82 12.51 -3.71 -0.11
CA LEU A 82 13.40 -4.64 0.59
C LEU A 82 12.61 -5.57 1.52
N LEU A 83 11.70 -5.02 2.33
CA LEU A 83 10.86 -5.81 3.23
C LEU A 83 9.94 -6.76 2.45
N LEU A 84 9.39 -6.30 1.32
CA LEU A 84 8.58 -7.13 0.43
C LEU A 84 9.41 -8.26 -0.20
N ALA A 85 10.63 -7.98 -0.64
CA ALA A 85 11.54 -9.00 -1.16
C ALA A 85 11.89 -10.04 -0.10
N VAL A 86 12.22 -9.61 1.13
CA VAL A 86 12.52 -10.51 2.26
C VAL A 86 11.32 -11.38 2.62
N ALA A 87 10.12 -10.80 2.73
CA ALA A 87 8.90 -11.56 2.99
C ALA A 87 8.63 -12.59 1.89
N THR A 88 8.77 -12.19 0.62
CA THR A 88 8.55 -13.07 -0.53
C THR A 88 9.58 -14.19 -0.59
N LEU A 89 10.85 -13.91 -0.28
CA LEU A 89 11.90 -14.92 -0.13
C LEU A 89 11.56 -15.91 0.99
N ALA A 90 11.00 -15.46 2.12
CA ALA A 90 10.57 -16.35 3.19
C ALA A 90 9.43 -17.29 2.73
N TYR A 91 8.47 -16.79 1.95
CA TYR A 91 7.45 -17.66 1.33
C TYR A 91 8.08 -18.66 0.36
N CYS A 92 9.03 -18.24 -0.48
CA CYS A 92 9.71 -19.14 -1.41
C CYS A 92 10.50 -20.22 -0.65
N ALA A 93 11.20 -19.85 0.43
CA ALA A 93 11.92 -20.80 1.27
C ALA A 93 10.99 -21.81 1.96
N ALA A 94 9.75 -21.42 2.27
CA ALA A 94 8.78 -22.28 2.94
C ALA A 94 7.96 -23.17 1.98
N TYR A 95 7.70 -22.70 0.76
CA TYR A 95 6.69 -23.29 -0.14
C TYR A 95 7.19 -23.59 -1.56
N ASP A 96 8.33 -23.05 -1.96
CA ASP A 96 8.90 -23.27 -3.28
C ASP A 96 10.02 -24.32 -3.23
N HIS A 97 10.27 -24.96 -4.37
CA HIS A 97 11.29 -26.00 -4.54
C HIS A 97 12.36 -25.61 -5.56
N SER A 98 12.13 -24.56 -6.38
CA SER A 98 13.06 -24.11 -7.41
C SER A 98 13.61 -22.71 -7.09
N ALA A 99 14.94 -22.60 -6.98
CA ALA A 99 15.60 -21.32 -6.77
C ALA A 99 15.35 -20.33 -7.92
N GLY A 100 15.24 -20.82 -9.17
CA GLY A 100 14.94 -19.98 -10.32
C GLY A 100 13.51 -19.41 -10.28
N HIS A 101 12.55 -20.22 -9.84
CA HIS A 101 11.17 -19.78 -9.65
C HIS A 101 11.07 -18.77 -8.49
N ALA A 102 11.81 -18.99 -7.39
CA ALA A 102 11.87 -18.05 -6.28
C ALA A 102 12.36 -16.65 -6.71
N VAL A 103 13.43 -16.58 -7.52
CA VAL A 103 13.94 -15.30 -8.05
C VAL A 103 12.88 -14.62 -8.93
N PHE A 104 12.21 -15.38 -9.81
CA PHE A 104 11.13 -14.84 -10.64
C PHE A 104 9.99 -14.28 -9.81
N VAL A 105 9.54 -15.00 -8.77
CA VAL A 105 8.45 -14.55 -7.88
C VAL A 105 8.84 -13.29 -7.12
N VAL A 106 10.05 -13.20 -6.58
CA VAL A 106 10.53 -12.00 -5.86
C VAL A 106 10.56 -10.78 -6.78
N ILE A 107 11.15 -10.92 -7.97
CA ILE A 107 11.18 -9.84 -8.96
C ILE A 107 9.76 -9.46 -9.39
N SER A 108 8.90 -10.46 -9.62
CA SER A 108 7.52 -10.24 -10.04
C SER A 108 6.72 -9.45 -9.01
N VAL A 109 6.78 -9.85 -7.73
CA VAL A 109 6.06 -9.19 -6.64
C VAL A 109 6.58 -7.77 -6.41
N VAL A 110 7.89 -7.54 -6.43
CA VAL A 110 8.45 -6.18 -6.24
C VAL A 110 8.14 -5.27 -7.42
N LEU A 111 8.41 -5.71 -8.65
CA LEU A 111 8.25 -4.85 -9.84
C LEU A 111 6.78 -4.70 -10.23
N PHE A 112 6.03 -5.79 -10.36
CA PHE A 112 4.67 -5.72 -10.90
C PHE A 112 3.64 -5.36 -9.83
N HIS A 113 3.67 -5.98 -8.64
CA HIS A 113 2.65 -5.70 -7.63
C HIS A 113 2.87 -4.39 -6.91
N PHE A 114 4.10 -4.09 -6.52
CA PHE A 114 4.37 -2.87 -5.75
C PHE A 114 4.62 -1.68 -6.68
N LEU A 115 5.58 -1.75 -7.60
CA LEU A 115 5.95 -0.57 -8.39
C LEU A 115 4.98 -0.28 -9.54
N ILE A 116 4.73 -1.23 -10.45
CA ILE A 116 3.91 -0.99 -11.64
C ILE A 116 2.43 -0.78 -11.27
N THR A 117 1.85 -1.71 -10.49
CA THR A 117 0.46 -1.56 -10.04
C THR A 117 0.31 -0.33 -9.17
N GLY A 118 1.29 -0.02 -8.31
CA GLY A 118 1.31 1.19 -7.50
C GLY A 118 1.37 2.47 -8.32
N ALA A 119 2.23 2.55 -9.33
CA ALA A 119 2.31 3.68 -10.25
C ALA A 119 1.02 3.84 -11.07
N GLY A 120 0.40 2.72 -11.48
CA GLY A 120 -0.90 2.71 -12.15
C GLY A 120 -2.02 3.27 -11.27
N LEU A 121 -2.12 2.78 -10.03
CA LEU A 121 -3.08 3.26 -9.03
C LEU A 121 -2.86 4.73 -8.69
N ALA A 122 -1.61 5.15 -8.49
CA ALA A 122 -1.24 6.54 -8.25
C ALA A 122 -1.64 7.44 -9.42
N THR A 123 -1.38 7.01 -10.65
CA THR A 123 -1.78 7.75 -11.87
C THR A 123 -3.29 7.86 -11.96
N CYS A 124 -4.03 6.78 -11.70
CA CYS A 124 -5.49 6.79 -11.66
C CYS A 124 -6.01 7.78 -10.61
N CYS A 125 -5.51 7.70 -9.36
CA CYS A 125 -5.92 8.59 -8.28
C CYS A 125 -5.54 10.06 -8.57
N TRP A 126 -4.36 10.30 -9.14
CA TRP A 126 -3.90 11.62 -9.56
C TRP A 126 -4.78 12.23 -10.64
N LEU A 127 -5.19 11.44 -11.64
CA LEU A 127 -6.13 11.86 -12.67
C LEU A 127 -7.51 12.15 -12.07
N LEU A 128 -8.06 11.23 -11.29
CA LEU A 128 -9.38 11.38 -10.67
C LEU A 128 -9.45 12.60 -9.75
N THR A 129 -8.42 12.81 -8.93
CA THR A 129 -8.38 13.94 -7.99
C THR A 129 -8.31 15.28 -8.70
N ASN A 130 -7.43 15.40 -9.70
CA ASN A 130 -7.31 16.64 -10.45
C ASN A 130 -8.48 16.87 -11.41
N ALA A 131 -9.17 15.83 -11.89
CA ALA A 131 -10.30 15.97 -12.80
C ALA A 131 -11.62 16.27 -12.07
N TYR A 132 -11.89 15.61 -10.93
CA TYR A 132 -13.24 15.58 -10.35
C TYR A 132 -13.35 16.04 -8.89
N LEU A 133 -12.24 16.07 -8.13
CA LEU A 133 -12.29 16.26 -6.67
C LEU A 133 -11.79 17.64 -6.22
N ARG A 134 -11.24 18.45 -7.12
CA ARG A 134 -10.78 19.81 -6.82
C ARG A 134 -11.96 20.74 -6.61
N GLU A 135 -11.83 21.60 -5.60
CA GLU A 135 -12.75 22.70 -5.37
C GLU A 135 -12.74 23.65 -6.57
N GLU A 136 -13.93 24.01 -7.07
CA GLU A 136 -14.06 25.04 -8.11
C GLU A 136 -13.77 26.39 -7.45
N ALA A 137 -12.67 27.04 -7.87
CA ALA A 137 -12.17 28.24 -7.22
C ALA A 137 -13.22 29.36 -7.18
N PRO A 138 -13.68 29.83 -6.00
CA PRO A 138 -14.63 30.94 -5.92
C PRO A 138 -13.98 32.31 -6.16
N ASN A 139 -12.65 32.42 -6.08
CA ASN A 139 -11.93 33.70 -6.09
C ASN A 139 -10.64 33.64 -6.92
N SER A 140 -10.50 34.55 -7.89
CA SER A 140 -9.41 34.68 -8.87
C SER A 140 -8.00 34.98 -8.31
N HIS A 141 -7.84 35.04 -6.99
CA HIS A 141 -6.59 35.41 -6.32
C HIS A 141 -5.93 34.25 -5.55
N VAL A 142 -6.51 33.05 -5.55
CA VAL A 142 -5.88 31.86 -4.96
C VAL A 142 -5.13 31.10 -6.05
N VAL A 143 -3.84 30.80 -5.81
CA VAL A 143 -3.02 29.99 -6.72
C VAL A 143 -3.65 28.59 -6.84
N GLU A 144 -4.01 28.18 -8.06
CA GLU A 144 -4.51 26.84 -8.33
C GLU A 144 -3.50 25.78 -7.86
N GLN A 145 -3.83 25.08 -6.77
CA GLN A 145 -3.03 23.94 -6.32
C GLN A 145 -3.55 22.66 -7.00
N ARG A 146 -2.61 21.83 -7.46
CA ARG A 146 -2.88 20.54 -8.08
C ARG A 146 -2.26 19.45 -7.22
N VAL A 147 -2.86 18.27 -7.25
CA VAL A 147 -2.26 17.10 -6.63
C VAL A 147 -1.01 16.74 -7.43
N GLU A 148 0.13 16.66 -6.74
CA GLU A 148 1.41 16.23 -7.33
C GLU A 148 1.38 14.71 -7.55
N TRP A 149 1.85 14.22 -8.70
CA TRP A 149 1.85 12.77 -8.98
C TRP A 149 2.69 11.99 -7.96
N LEU A 150 3.83 12.55 -7.54
CA LEU A 150 4.71 11.94 -6.55
C LEU A 150 4.05 11.84 -5.17
N TYR A 151 3.14 12.77 -4.84
CA TYR A 151 2.31 12.67 -3.65
C TYR A 151 1.28 11.53 -3.75
N ALA A 152 0.60 11.40 -4.90
CA ALA A 152 -0.34 10.29 -5.12
C ALA A 152 0.36 8.92 -5.03
N PHE A 153 1.59 8.81 -5.53
CA PHE A 153 2.41 7.61 -5.37
C PHE A 153 2.84 7.38 -3.91
N ASP A 154 3.20 8.43 -3.17
CA ASP A 154 3.49 8.31 -1.74
C ASP A 154 2.29 7.80 -0.94
N VAL A 155 1.08 8.29 -1.24
CA VAL A 155 -0.16 7.80 -0.61
C VAL A 155 -0.39 6.30 -0.91
N HIS A 156 -0.07 5.85 -2.13
CA HIS A 156 -0.08 4.41 -2.45
C HIS A 156 0.95 3.65 -1.60
N CYS A 157 2.19 4.10 -1.51
CA CYS A 157 3.21 3.43 -0.70
C CYS A 157 2.82 3.38 0.79
N ASN A 158 2.32 4.48 1.34
CA ASN A 158 1.86 4.58 2.72
C ASN A 158 0.70 3.62 3.01
N SER A 159 -0.25 3.48 2.08
CA SER A 159 -1.38 2.55 2.23
C SER A 159 -1.01 1.09 1.98
N PHE A 160 -0.08 0.84 1.05
CA PHE A 160 0.44 -0.49 0.74
C PHE A 160 1.16 -1.11 1.93
N PHE A 161 1.95 -0.34 2.68
CA PHE A 161 2.79 -0.89 3.75
C PHE A 161 2.01 -1.65 4.84
N PRO A 162 0.94 -1.10 5.47
CA PRO A 162 0.16 -1.87 6.44
C PRO A 162 -0.61 -3.04 5.83
N MET A 163 -1.09 -2.89 4.58
CA MET A 163 -1.69 -3.99 3.83
C MET A 163 -0.68 -5.13 3.59
N PHE A 164 0.57 -4.79 3.27
CA PHE A 164 1.69 -5.71 3.16
C PHE A 164 1.96 -6.44 4.49
N VAL A 165 2.00 -5.72 5.61
CA VAL A 165 2.16 -6.33 6.94
C VAL A 165 1.05 -7.35 7.21
N MET A 166 -0.20 -7.03 6.86
CA MET A 166 -1.34 -7.95 7.05
C MET A 166 -1.31 -9.16 6.10
N LEU A 167 -1.13 -8.93 4.80
CA LEU A 167 -1.29 -9.96 3.76
C LEU A 167 -0.04 -10.74 3.41
N TYR A 168 1.16 -10.22 3.73
CA TYR A 168 2.40 -10.94 3.53
C TYR A 168 2.94 -11.44 4.87
N VAL A 169 3.10 -10.57 5.87
CA VAL A 169 3.75 -10.94 7.15
C VAL A 169 2.82 -11.75 8.06
N PHE A 170 1.67 -11.19 8.48
CA PHE A 170 0.74 -11.92 9.34
C PHE A 170 0.16 -13.16 8.65
N HIS A 171 -0.23 -13.02 7.37
CA HIS A 171 -0.66 -14.15 6.57
C HIS A 171 0.38 -15.27 6.51
N TYR A 172 1.68 -14.98 6.47
CA TYR A 172 2.72 -16.01 6.42
C TYR A 172 2.67 -16.90 7.67
N PHE A 173 2.59 -16.30 8.85
CA PHE A 173 2.48 -17.04 10.11
C PHE A 173 1.15 -17.78 10.25
N LEU A 174 0.05 -17.18 9.78
CA LEU A 174 -1.30 -17.75 9.85
C LEU A 174 -1.59 -18.78 8.74
N SER A 175 -0.77 -18.81 7.68
CA SER A 175 -0.99 -19.61 6.48
C SER A 175 -1.33 -21.10 6.70
N PRO A 176 -0.68 -21.87 7.60
CA PRO A 176 -1.05 -23.27 7.82
C PRO A 176 -2.47 -23.44 8.40
N VAL A 177 -3.00 -22.43 9.08
CA VAL A 177 -4.38 -22.41 9.59
C VAL A 177 -5.34 -21.91 8.52
N LEU A 178 -4.98 -20.83 7.81
CA LEU A 178 -5.84 -20.18 6.81
C LEU A 178 -6.10 -21.05 5.56
N VAL A 179 -5.14 -21.89 5.19
CA VAL A 179 -5.23 -22.77 4.02
C VAL A 179 -6.00 -24.06 4.33
N ALA A 180 -6.17 -24.42 5.60
CA ALA A 180 -6.86 -25.64 6.02
C ALA A 180 -8.33 -25.69 5.55
N HIS A 181 -8.91 -26.89 5.46
CA HIS A 181 -10.32 -27.09 5.09
C HIS A 181 -11.27 -26.84 6.26
N GLY A 182 -12.46 -26.31 5.95
CA GLY A 182 -13.51 -25.98 6.91
C GLY A 182 -14.00 -24.56 6.78
N PHE A 183 -15.06 -24.24 7.53
CA PHE A 183 -15.66 -22.90 7.56
C PHE A 183 -14.75 -21.87 8.27
N ILE A 184 -14.11 -22.25 9.38
CA ILE A 184 -13.28 -21.32 10.18
C ILE A 184 -12.10 -20.74 9.37
N PRO A 185 -11.31 -21.51 8.60
CA PRO A 185 -10.26 -20.96 7.74
C PRO A 185 -10.81 -20.05 6.62
N VAL A 186 -11.97 -20.37 6.05
CA VAL A 186 -12.64 -19.52 5.04
C VAL A 186 -13.03 -18.19 5.67
N LEU A 187 -13.68 -18.22 6.84
CA LEU A 187 -14.06 -17.02 7.59
C LEU A 187 -12.84 -16.17 7.92
N LEU A 188 -11.82 -16.75 8.56
CA LEU A 188 -10.63 -16.02 9.00
C LEU A 188 -9.84 -15.44 7.81
N SER A 189 -9.73 -16.19 6.70
CA SER A 189 -9.07 -15.71 5.48
C SER A 189 -9.83 -14.53 4.88
N ASN A 190 -11.15 -14.61 4.72
CA ASN A 190 -11.94 -13.50 4.21
C ASN A 190 -11.88 -12.27 5.13
N LEU A 191 -11.94 -12.46 6.46
CA LEU A 191 -11.82 -11.36 7.41
C LEU A 191 -10.45 -10.68 7.33
N LEU A 192 -9.35 -11.44 7.21
CA LEU A 192 -8.01 -10.89 7.08
C LEU A 192 -7.88 -10.02 5.80
N PHE A 193 -8.37 -10.53 4.67
CA PHE A 193 -8.36 -9.79 3.39
C PHE A 193 -9.28 -8.57 3.42
N MET A 194 -10.47 -8.70 4.01
CA MET A 194 -11.41 -7.59 4.18
C MET A 194 -10.81 -6.46 5.02
N VAL A 195 -10.19 -6.78 6.16
CA VAL A 195 -9.54 -5.78 7.03
C VAL A 195 -8.36 -5.13 6.31
N ALA A 196 -7.49 -5.92 5.67
CA ALA A 196 -6.33 -5.38 4.96
C ALA A 196 -6.72 -4.44 3.79
N ALA A 197 -7.71 -4.84 2.98
CA ALA A 197 -8.23 -4.01 1.89
C ALA A 197 -8.92 -2.75 2.41
N SER A 198 -9.72 -2.87 3.48
CA SER A 198 -10.36 -1.71 4.11
C SER A 198 -9.34 -0.71 4.65
N TYR A 199 -8.26 -1.20 5.27
CA TYR A 199 -7.20 -0.37 5.81
C TYR A 199 -6.42 0.35 4.70
N TYR A 200 -6.13 -0.34 3.59
CA TYR A 200 -5.51 0.27 2.40
C TYR A 200 -6.34 1.46 1.88
N HIS A 201 -7.65 1.29 1.73
CA HIS A 201 -8.54 2.37 1.27
C HIS A 201 -8.72 3.48 2.30
N TYR A 202 -8.76 3.16 3.59
CA TYR A 202 -8.81 4.16 4.66
C TYR A 202 -7.56 5.06 4.68
N LEU A 203 -6.36 4.48 4.47
CA LEU A 203 -5.13 5.26 4.38
C LEU A 203 -5.06 6.12 3.11
N ASN A 204 -5.59 5.63 1.99
CA ASN A 204 -5.75 6.46 0.79
C ASN A 204 -6.62 7.67 1.08
N PHE A 205 -7.80 7.45 1.68
CA PHE A 205 -8.68 8.54 2.10
C PHE A 205 -7.96 9.53 3.00
N LEU A 206 -7.28 9.07 4.06
CA LEU A 206 -6.63 9.96 5.01
C LEU A 206 -5.52 10.79 4.36
N GLY A 207 -4.82 10.24 3.36
CA GLY A 207 -3.87 10.99 2.55
C GLY A 207 -4.54 12.11 1.78
N TYR A 208 -5.55 11.80 0.96
CA TYR A 208 -6.21 12.85 0.17
C TYR A 208 -7.01 13.83 1.03
N TYR A 209 -7.55 13.41 2.17
CA TYR A 209 -8.30 14.27 3.12
C TYR A 209 -7.46 15.40 3.72
N VAL A 210 -6.14 15.24 3.75
CA VAL A 210 -5.22 16.25 4.29
C VAL A 210 -5.08 17.47 3.37
N LEU A 211 -5.40 17.30 2.08
CA LEU A 211 -5.32 18.35 1.07
C LEU A 211 -6.53 19.27 1.20
N PRO A 212 -6.34 20.57 1.54
CA PRO A 212 -7.44 21.48 1.83
C PRO A 212 -8.24 21.91 0.58
N PHE A 213 -7.71 21.66 -0.62
CA PHE A 213 -8.32 22.05 -1.90
C PHE A 213 -9.16 20.94 -2.54
N LEU A 214 -9.43 19.85 -1.80
CA LEU A 214 -10.27 18.73 -2.25
C LEU A 214 -11.55 18.65 -1.41
N GLU A 215 -12.72 18.88 -2.01
CA GLU A 215 -14.00 18.91 -1.26
C GLU A 215 -14.69 17.55 -1.13
N ARG A 216 -14.38 16.57 -1.99
CA ARG A 216 -15.13 15.30 -2.09
C ARG A 216 -14.28 14.04 -1.85
N THR A 217 -13.30 14.13 -0.96
CA THR A 217 -12.38 13.02 -0.66
C THR A 217 -13.06 11.76 -0.12
N ALA A 218 -14.31 11.86 0.36
CA ALA A 218 -15.14 10.72 0.76
C ALA A 218 -15.30 9.64 -0.33
N PHE A 219 -15.09 9.98 -1.60
CA PHE A 219 -15.01 9.03 -2.72
C PHE A 219 -14.05 7.86 -2.44
N PHE A 220 -12.93 8.11 -1.77
CA PHE A 220 -11.94 7.07 -1.43
C PHE A 220 -12.43 6.06 -0.38
N LEU A 221 -13.55 6.32 0.33
CA LEU A 221 -14.17 5.36 1.25
C LEU A 221 -15.08 4.36 0.53
N TYR A 222 -15.60 4.65 -0.66
CA TYR A 222 -16.58 3.79 -1.33
C TYR A 222 -16.11 2.34 -1.55
N PRO A 223 -14.84 2.09 -1.92
CA PRO A 223 -14.31 0.74 -2.00
C PRO A 223 -14.38 -0.04 -0.68
N ILE A 224 -14.33 0.62 0.48
CA ILE A 224 -14.50 -0.04 1.80
C ILE A 224 -15.91 -0.60 1.92
N GLY A 225 -16.93 0.20 1.56
CA GLY A 225 -18.32 -0.27 1.55
C GLY A 225 -18.50 -1.48 0.63
N PHE A 226 -17.90 -1.43 -0.57
CA PHE A 226 -17.91 -2.57 -1.49
C PHE A 226 -17.26 -3.82 -0.90
N VAL A 227 -16.09 -3.70 -0.27
CA VAL A 227 -15.38 -4.81 0.38
C VAL A 227 -16.20 -5.41 1.54
N ILE A 228 -16.87 -4.59 2.35
CA ILE A 228 -17.73 -5.04 3.46
C ILE A 228 -18.95 -5.81 2.94
N VAL A 229 -19.55 -5.38 1.83
CA VAL A 229 -20.70 -6.07 1.23
C VAL A 229 -20.26 -7.36 0.51
N LEU A 230 -19.10 -7.35 -0.14
CA LEU A 230 -18.58 -8.50 -0.88
C LEU A 230 -18.12 -9.62 0.06
N SER A 231 -17.56 -9.30 1.24
CA SER A 231 -17.00 -10.29 2.16
C SER A 231 -18.00 -11.36 2.64
N PRO A 232 -19.25 -11.09 3.06
CA PRO A 232 -20.20 -12.14 3.41
C PRO A 232 -20.57 -13.01 2.21
N ILE A 233 -20.65 -12.44 1.00
CA ILE A 233 -20.93 -13.19 -0.23
C ILE A 233 -19.81 -14.20 -0.48
N LEU A 234 -18.54 -13.78 -0.35
CA LEU A 234 -17.38 -14.66 -0.51
C LEU A 234 -17.36 -15.76 0.55
N ILE A 235 -17.67 -15.43 1.81
CA ILE A 235 -17.75 -16.41 2.91
C ILE A 235 -18.84 -17.46 2.64
N LEU A 236 -20.04 -17.02 2.23
CA LEU A 236 -21.17 -17.91 1.93
C LEU A 236 -20.91 -18.79 0.70
N SER A 237 -20.19 -18.26 -0.30
CA SER A 237 -19.75 -19.06 -1.47
C SER A 237 -18.67 -20.09 -1.15
N GLY A 238 -18.08 -20.04 0.04
CA GLY A 238 -16.97 -20.91 0.44
C GLY A 238 -15.62 -20.53 -0.18
N PHE A 239 -15.51 -19.36 -0.82
CA PHE A 239 -14.27 -18.88 -1.43
C PHE A 239 -13.22 -18.53 -0.37
N ASN A 240 -12.02 -19.08 -0.50
CA ASN A 240 -10.90 -18.81 0.43
C ASN A 240 -9.80 -18.03 -0.31
N PRO A 241 -9.65 -16.72 -0.05
CA PRO A 241 -8.66 -15.89 -0.76
C PRO A 241 -7.21 -16.29 -0.44
N SER A 242 -6.93 -16.79 0.77
CA SER A 242 -5.60 -17.31 1.12
C SER A 242 -5.21 -18.52 0.26
N ARG A 243 -6.15 -19.43 -0.02
CA ARG A 243 -5.89 -20.57 -0.93
C ARG A 243 -5.70 -20.10 -2.37
N TYR A 244 -6.50 -19.15 -2.83
CA TYR A 244 -6.35 -18.57 -4.15
C TYR A 244 -4.97 -17.91 -4.31
N PHE A 245 -4.58 -17.05 -3.36
CA PHE A 245 -3.28 -16.41 -3.32
C PHE A 245 -2.15 -17.45 -3.37
N MET A 246 -2.20 -18.46 -2.48
CA MET A 246 -1.17 -19.50 -2.46
C MET A 246 -1.09 -20.25 -3.78
N ASN A 247 -2.22 -20.59 -4.41
CA ASN A 247 -2.25 -21.37 -5.66
C ASN A 247 -1.76 -20.58 -6.89
N VAL A 248 -1.90 -19.25 -6.89
CA VAL A 248 -1.41 -18.39 -7.98
C VAL A 248 0.11 -18.28 -7.96
N TYR A 249 0.72 -18.13 -6.77
CA TYR A 249 2.17 -17.93 -6.65
C TYR A 249 2.96 -19.20 -6.36
N PHE A 250 2.33 -20.19 -5.72
CA PHE A 250 2.97 -21.43 -5.33
C PHE A 250 2.12 -22.61 -5.84
N SER A 251 2.76 -23.57 -6.51
CA SER A 251 2.10 -24.76 -7.07
C SER A 251 1.14 -25.44 -6.08
N GLN A 252 0.10 -26.13 -6.57
CA GLN A 252 -0.88 -26.89 -5.76
C GLN A 252 -0.26 -27.78 -4.66
N ARG A 253 1.01 -28.19 -4.80
CA ARG A 253 1.73 -28.94 -3.76
C ARG A 253 2.05 -28.13 -2.50
N ALA A 254 2.18 -26.80 -2.58
CA ALA A 254 2.34 -25.93 -1.42
C ALA A 254 1.09 -25.96 -0.51
N VAL A 255 -0.10 -26.02 -1.12
CA VAL A 255 -1.37 -26.23 -0.39
C VAL A 255 -1.38 -27.59 0.31
N SER A 256 -0.86 -28.63 -0.34
CA SER A 256 -0.70 -29.98 0.24
C SER A 256 0.30 -30.00 1.40
N HIS A 257 1.40 -29.25 1.30
CA HIS A 257 2.39 -29.12 2.37
C HIS A 257 1.83 -28.34 3.59
N CYS A 258 1.10 -27.25 3.36
CA CYS A 258 0.31 -26.55 4.39
C CYS A 258 -0.67 -27.50 5.09
N LYS A 259 -1.38 -28.34 4.30
CA LYS A 259 -2.32 -29.32 4.82
C LYS A 259 -1.64 -30.34 5.74
N TRP A 260 -0.47 -30.85 5.35
CA TRP A 260 0.31 -31.76 6.18
C TRP A 260 0.79 -31.09 7.48
N LYS A 261 1.29 -29.85 7.41
CA LYS A 261 1.75 -29.09 8.58
C LYS A 261 0.60 -28.76 9.55
N SER A 262 -0.58 -28.42 9.03
CA SER A 262 -1.82 -28.21 9.80
C SER A 262 -2.29 -29.48 10.50
N ASN A 263 -2.25 -30.63 9.81
CA ASN A 263 -2.60 -31.93 10.39
C ASN A 263 -1.61 -32.37 11.47
N ARG A 264 -0.31 -32.09 11.30
CA ARG A 264 0.71 -32.31 12.33
C ARG A 264 0.44 -31.45 13.57
N LEU A 265 0.17 -30.15 13.40
CA LEU A 265 -0.23 -29.26 14.51
C LEU A 265 -1.46 -29.77 15.24
N LYS A 266 -2.50 -30.23 14.52
CA LYS A 266 -3.68 -30.85 15.15
C LYS A 266 -3.33 -32.12 15.92
N SER A 267 -2.45 -32.95 15.37
CA SER A 267 -1.97 -34.18 16.02
C SER A 267 -1.19 -33.87 17.30
N ASP A 268 -0.29 -32.88 17.26
CA ASP A 268 0.52 -32.47 18.41
C ASP A 268 -0.35 -31.85 19.51
N VAL A 269 -1.30 -30.98 19.15
CA VAL A 269 -2.28 -30.43 20.10
C VAL A 269 -3.12 -31.54 20.73
N ASN A 270 -3.65 -32.47 19.93
CA ASN A 270 -4.43 -33.58 20.45
C ASN A 270 -3.60 -34.51 21.35
N SER A 271 -2.32 -34.72 21.02
CA SER A 271 -1.39 -35.51 21.83
C SER A 271 -1.12 -34.85 23.18
N VAL A 272 -0.93 -33.52 23.21
CA VAL A 272 -0.76 -32.76 24.46
C VAL A 272 -2.05 -32.80 25.29
N PHE A 273 -3.22 -32.64 24.67
CA PHE A 273 -4.50 -32.75 25.37
C PHE A 273 -4.74 -34.16 25.95
N SER A 274 -4.43 -35.22 25.19
CA SER A 274 -4.48 -36.60 25.71
C SER A 274 -3.50 -36.80 26.87
N MET A 275 -2.27 -36.29 26.77
CA MET A 275 -1.25 -36.44 27.82
C MET A 275 -1.66 -35.72 29.12
N VAL A 276 -2.26 -34.53 29.00
CA VAL A 276 -2.84 -33.80 30.15
C VAL A 276 -4.04 -34.53 30.76
N PHE A 277 -4.85 -35.21 29.95
CA PHE A 277 -5.99 -35.99 30.45
C PHE A 277 -5.54 -37.25 31.20
N TYR A 278 -4.49 -37.93 30.72
CA TYR A 278 -3.91 -39.11 31.38
C TYR A 278 -3.17 -38.79 32.70
N LEU A 279 -2.63 -37.58 32.86
CA LEU A 279 -1.99 -37.13 34.10
C LEU A 279 -2.99 -36.70 35.19
N LYS A 280 -4.28 -36.63 34.86
CA LYS A 280 -5.35 -36.17 35.76
C LYS A 280 -6.28 -37.30 36.25
N THR A 281 -6.01 -38.53 35.86
CA THR A 281 -6.63 -39.80 36.32
C THR A 281 -5.61 -40.63 37.08
#